data_AF-A0A3S1MCJ6-F1
#
_entry.id   AF-A0A3S1MCJ6-F1
#
_cell.length_a   1.000
_cell.length_b   1.000
_cell.length_c   1.000
_cell.angle_alpha   90.00
_cell.angle_beta   90.00
_cell.angle_gamma   90.00
#
_symmetry.space_group_name_H-M   'P 1'
#
loop_
_entity.id
_entity.type
_entity.pdbx_description
1 polymer ?
#
loop_
_entity_poly.entity_id
_entity_poly.type
_entity_poly.pdbx_seq_one_letter_code
_entity_poly.pdbx_strand_id
1 'polypeptide(L)'
;TKTNIFFPNPKASKDSYMARFSLTAKEFEFVRRTPKETRTFLVKHDSDSIVAKLDLSGMPDLIKVLSTNEASIKECERLREIYGQEPEAWLPYLCGWESEHEEAA
;
A
#
# COMPACT_ATOMS: atom_id res chain seq x y z
N THR A 1 21.97 -7.66 1.60
CA THR A 1 21.64 -6.92 0.36
C THR A 1 20.48 -5.98 0.62
N LYS A 2 20.46 -4.78 0.01
CA LYS A 2 19.42 -3.77 0.24
C LYS A 2 18.37 -3.82 -0.89
N THR A 3 17.09 -3.85 -0.51
CA THR A 3 15.97 -3.66 -1.44
C THR A 3 15.39 -2.26 -1.23
N ASN A 4 15.26 -1.49 -2.30
CA ASN A 4 14.62 -0.17 -2.26
C ASN A 4 13.34 -0.18 -3.11
N ILE A 5 12.34 0.58 -2.67
CA ILE A 5 11.10 0.81 -3.42
C ILE A 5 11.02 2.30 -3.74
N PHE A 6 10.87 2.63 -5.02
CA PHE A 6 10.75 4.01 -5.49
C PHE A 6 9.37 4.24 -6.10
N PHE A 7 8.59 5.08 -5.43
CA PHE A 7 7.31 5.55 -5.93
C PHE A 7 7.50 6.70 -6.93
N PRO A 8 6.51 6.93 -7.81
CA PRO A 8 6.43 8.10 -8.66
C PRO A 8 6.76 9.40 -7.91
N ASN A 9 7.82 10.07 -8.34
CA ASN A 9 8.28 11.32 -7.74
C ASN A 9 8.78 12.28 -8.83
N PRO A 10 7.93 13.20 -9.35
CA PRO A 10 8.32 14.17 -10.36
C PRO A 10 9.38 15.18 -9.87
N LYS A 11 9.56 15.29 -8.55
CA LYS A 11 10.58 16.13 -7.92
C LYS A 11 11.88 15.38 -7.61
N ALA A 12 12.03 14.13 -8.09
CA ALA A 12 13.24 13.34 -7.90
C ALA A 12 14.48 14.08 -8.45
N SER A 13 15.52 14.13 -7.63
CA SER A 13 16.81 14.73 -7.97
C SER A 13 17.81 13.65 -8.39
N LYS A 14 18.71 13.99 -9.33
CA LYS A 14 19.76 13.07 -9.76
C LYS A 14 20.75 12.75 -8.63
N ASP A 15 21.08 13.72 -7.77
CA ASP A 15 21.96 13.49 -6.62
C ASP A 15 21.42 12.38 -5.72
N SER A 16 20.17 12.49 -5.27
CA SER A 16 19.61 11.50 -4.36
C SER A 16 19.38 10.16 -5.06
N TYR A 17 18.76 10.15 -6.24
CA TYR A 17 18.30 8.91 -6.88
C TYR A 17 19.40 8.18 -7.66
N MET A 18 20.28 8.90 -8.36
CA MET A 18 21.34 8.25 -9.14
C MET A 18 22.63 8.11 -8.32
N ALA A 19 23.07 9.15 -7.59
CA ALA A 19 24.34 9.07 -6.88
C ALA A 19 24.26 8.29 -5.56
N ARG A 20 23.17 8.42 -4.79
CA ARG A 20 23.03 7.75 -3.48
C ARG A 20 22.27 6.43 -3.54
N PHE A 21 21.31 6.30 -4.45
CA PHE A 21 20.51 5.09 -4.63
C PHE A 21 20.92 4.26 -5.85
N SER A 22 21.94 4.70 -6.59
CA SER A 22 22.51 3.98 -7.73
C SER A 22 21.47 3.62 -8.80
N LEU A 23 20.45 4.47 -8.99
CA LEU A 23 19.55 4.33 -10.13
C LEU A 23 20.29 4.66 -11.42
N THR A 24 20.09 3.81 -12.42
CA THR A 24 20.42 4.08 -13.82
C THR A 24 19.55 5.22 -14.35
N ALA A 25 19.95 5.79 -15.49
CA ALA A 25 19.16 6.83 -16.15
C ALA A 25 17.73 6.37 -16.49
N LYS A 26 17.54 5.10 -16.89
CA LYS A 26 16.23 4.54 -17.21
C LYS A 26 15.34 4.41 -15.96
N GLU A 27 15.89 3.89 -14.87
CA GLU A 27 15.19 3.78 -13.59
C GLU A 27 14.81 5.17 -13.05
N PHE A 28 15.72 6.15 -13.13
CA PHE A 28 15.45 7.53 -12.72
C PHE A 28 14.34 8.19 -13.55
N GLU A 29 14.38 8.06 -14.88
CA GLU A 29 13.32 8.62 -15.74
C GLU A 29 11.97 7.95 -15.48
N PHE A 30 11.93 6.63 -15.20
CA PHE A 30 10.71 5.95 -14.77
C PHE A 30 10.14 6.61 -13.49
N VAL A 31 10.94 6.71 -12.44
CA VAL A 31 10.51 7.31 -11.17
C VAL A 31 9.98 8.74 -11.35
N ARG A 32 10.59 9.53 -12.24
CA ARG A 32 10.22 10.94 -12.44
C ARG A 32 9.00 11.14 -13.35
N ARG A 33 8.80 10.28 -14.34
CA ARG A 33 7.76 10.47 -15.38
C ARG A 33 6.51 9.63 -15.18
N THR A 34 6.59 8.54 -14.43
CA THR A 34 5.44 7.67 -14.18
C THR A 34 4.34 8.44 -13.43
N PRO A 35 3.08 8.43 -13.89
CA PRO A 35 1.98 9.05 -13.16
C PRO A 35 1.58 8.25 -11.91
N LYS A 36 1.28 8.92 -10.81
CA LYS A 36 0.97 8.30 -9.50
C LYS A 36 -0.29 7.42 -9.54
N GLU A 37 -1.26 7.80 -10.37
CA GLU A 37 -2.54 7.11 -10.58
C GLU A 37 -2.38 5.72 -11.17
N THR A 38 -1.25 5.44 -11.84
CA THR A 38 -0.95 4.10 -12.36
C THR A 38 -0.71 3.06 -11.25
N ARG A 39 -0.41 3.53 -10.03
CA ARG A 39 -0.01 2.69 -8.88
C ARG A 39 1.18 1.78 -9.19
N THR A 40 2.04 2.21 -10.12
CA THR A 40 3.28 1.49 -10.46
C THR A 40 4.48 2.09 -9.74
N PHE A 41 5.45 1.25 -9.40
CA PHE A 41 6.65 1.63 -8.67
C PHE A 41 7.83 0.74 -9.06
N LEU A 42 9.04 1.23 -8.83
CA LEU A 42 10.28 0.51 -9.10
C LEU A 42 10.75 -0.20 -7.84
N VAL A 43 11.03 -1.50 -7.92
CA VAL A 43 11.74 -2.25 -6.90
C VAL A 43 13.15 -2.49 -7.39
N LYS A 44 14.16 -2.07 -6.62
CA LYS A 44 15.58 -2.29 -6.92
C LYS A 44 16.20 -3.18 -5.86
N HIS A 45 16.79 -4.28 -6.29
CA HIS A 45 17.56 -5.19 -5.45
C HIS A 45 18.96 -5.30 -6.01
N ASP A 46 19.91 -4.62 -5.36
CA ASP A 46 21.28 -4.50 -5.87
C ASP A 46 21.33 -3.95 -7.31
N SER A 47 21.82 -4.75 -8.27
CA SER A 47 21.90 -4.41 -9.69
C SER A 47 20.61 -4.68 -10.46
N ASP A 48 19.71 -5.51 -9.92
CA ASP A 48 18.44 -5.87 -10.55
C ASP A 48 17.34 -4.87 -10.20
N SER A 49 16.40 -4.69 -11.13
CA SER A 49 15.19 -3.92 -10.88
C SER A 49 13.99 -4.44 -11.64
N ILE A 50 12.82 -4.28 -11.04
CA ILE A 50 11.52 -4.62 -11.63
C ILE A 50 10.55 -3.46 -11.45
N VAL A 51 9.63 -3.32 -12.40
CA VAL A 51 8.46 -2.45 -12.25
C VAL A 51 7.30 -3.30 -11.76
N ALA A 52 6.72 -2.92 -10.63
CA ALA A 52 5.55 -3.58 -10.06
C ALA A 52 4.36 -2.63 -10.07
N LYS A 53 3.14 -3.19 -10.02
CA LYS A 53 1.88 -2.46 -9.87
C LYS A 53 1.18 -2.92 -8.60
N LEU A 54 0.73 -1.99 -7.77
CA LEU A 54 -0.16 -2.29 -6.66
C LEU A 54 -1.60 -2.35 -7.18
N ASP A 55 -2.12 -3.55 -7.32
CA ASP A 55 -3.50 -3.80 -7.72
C ASP A 55 -4.30 -4.36 -6.54
N LEU A 56 -5.17 -3.51 -5.97
CA LEU A 56 -6.07 -3.86 -4.86
C LEU A 56 -7.52 -4.02 -5.35
N SER A 57 -7.75 -4.12 -6.67
CA SER A 57 -9.11 -4.24 -7.22
C SER A 57 -9.86 -5.48 -6.74
N GLY A 58 -9.15 -6.55 -6.38
CA GLY A 58 -9.74 -7.79 -5.83
C GLY A 58 -9.93 -7.81 -4.31
N MET A 59 -9.63 -6.71 -3.60
CA MET A 59 -9.70 -6.64 -2.13
C MET A 59 -10.28 -5.28 -1.65
N PRO A 60 -11.48 -4.88 -2.13
CA PRO A 60 -12.04 -3.55 -1.83
C PRO A 60 -12.38 -3.33 -0.35
N ASP A 61 -12.76 -4.40 0.34
CA ASP A 61 -13.04 -4.54 1.76
C ASP A 61 -11.81 -4.25 2.65
N LEU A 62 -10.63 -4.71 2.22
CA LEU A 62 -9.37 -4.49 2.94
C LEU A 62 -8.79 -3.09 2.74
N ILE A 63 -9.31 -2.31 1.77
CA ILE A 63 -8.83 -0.94 1.53
C ILE A 63 -9.02 -0.08 2.78
N LYS A 64 -10.11 -0.25 3.53
CA LYS A 64 -10.36 0.52 4.76
C LYS A 64 -9.29 0.27 5.82
N VAL A 65 -8.76 -0.96 5.90
CA VAL A 65 -7.66 -1.32 6.79
C VAL A 65 -6.35 -0.72 6.29
N LEU A 66 -6.00 -0.96 5.02
CA LEU A 66 -4.73 -0.54 4.42
C LEU A 66 -4.61 0.98 4.22
N SER A 67 -5.74 1.67 4.05
CA SER A 67 -5.84 3.12 3.83
C SER A 67 -6.54 3.81 5.00
N THR A 68 -6.22 3.38 6.22
CA THR A 68 -6.78 3.93 7.46
C THR A 68 -6.59 5.45 7.54
N ASN A 69 -7.66 6.13 7.93
CA ASN A 69 -7.68 7.54 8.28
C ASN A 69 -8.23 7.71 9.71
N GLU A 70 -8.22 8.94 10.24
CA GLU A 70 -8.70 9.21 11.60
C GLU A 70 -10.12 8.68 11.86
N ALA A 71 -11.03 8.80 10.89
CA ALA A 71 -12.39 8.28 11.02
C ALA A 71 -12.42 6.75 11.12
N SER A 72 -11.57 6.05 10.36
CA SER A 72 -11.44 4.60 10.40
C SER A 72 -10.83 4.11 11.71
N ILE A 73 -9.91 4.89 12.29
CA ILE A 73 -9.33 4.61 13.62
C ILE A 73 -10.41 4.72 14.70
N LYS A 74 -11.17 5.82 14.73
CA LYS A 74 -12.25 6.00 15.72
C LYS A 74 -13.30 4.91 15.63
N GLU A 75 -13.64 4.50 14.41
CA GLU A 75 -14.56 3.38 14.21
C GLU A 75 -13.97 2.06 14.72
N CYS A 76 -12.70 1.78 14.44
CA CYS A 76 -12.00 0.60 14.98
C CYS A 76 -11.98 0.60 16.51
N GLU A 77 -11.70 1.74 17.15
CA GLU A 77 -11.74 1.88 18.62
C GLU A 77 -13.13 1.58 19.18
N ARG A 78 -14.19 2.15 18.60
CA ARG A 78 -15.58 1.87 18.97
C ARG A 78 -15.94 0.40 18.83
N LEU A 79 -15.56 -0.23 17.72
CA LEU A 79 -15.83 -1.65 17.49
C LEU A 79 -15.06 -2.54 18.49
N ARG A 80 -13.85 -2.16 18.88
CA ARG A 80 -13.06 -2.87 19.91
C ARG A 80 -13.68 -2.77 21.31
N GLU A 81 -14.38 -1.68 21.61
CA GLU A 81 -15.15 -1.54 22.87
C GLU A 81 -16.38 -2.45 22.89
N ILE A 82 -17.02 -2.66 21.74
CA ILE A 82 -18.25 -3.45 21.61
C ILE A 82 -17.96 -4.95 21.52
N TYR A 83 -17.01 -5.34 20.67
CA TYR A 83 -16.75 -6.74 20.31
C TYR A 83 -15.49 -7.32 20.95
N GLY A 84 -14.68 -6.51 21.65
CA GLY A 84 -13.44 -6.93 22.29
C GLY A 84 -12.19 -6.59 21.48
N GLN A 85 -11.02 -6.95 22.03
CA GLN A 85 -9.73 -6.51 21.47
C GLN A 85 -9.25 -7.38 20.29
N GLU A 86 -9.72 -8.62 20.21
CA GLU A 86 -9.28 -9.58 19.19
C GLU A 86 -9.81 -9.18 17.81
N PRO A 87 -8.94 -9.06 16.77
CA PRO A 87 -9.34 -8.67 15.42
C PRO A 87 -10.45 -9.53 14.83
N GLU A 88 -10.45 -10.83 15.11
CA GLU A 88 -11.48 -11.78 14.68
C GLU A 88 -12.89 -11.36 15.10
N ALA A 89 -13.01 -10.61 16.21
CA ALA A 89 -14.29 -10.16 16.75
C ALA A 89 -14.78 -8.84 16.14
N TRP A 90 -13.91 -7.88 15.83
CA TRP A 90 -14.32 -6.53 15.38
C TRP A 90 -14.01 -6.23 13.90
N LEU A 91 -13.07 -6.94 13.28
CA LEU A 91 -12.64 -6.69 11.90
C LEU A 91 -13.75 -6.97 10.86
N PRO A 92 -14.59 -8.03 11.00
CA PRO A 92 -15.70 -8.25 10.07
C PRO A 92 -16.65 -7.05 10.00
N TYR A 93 -16.95 -6.43 11.14
CA TYR A 93 -17.79 -5.23 11.23
C TYR A 93 -17.11 -4.01 10.59
N LEU A 94 -15.80 -3.86 10.78
CA LEU A 94 -15.05 -2.76 10.17
C LEU A 94 -15.04 -2.88 8.63
N CYS A 95 -14.86 -4.10 8.11
CA CYS A 95 -14.74 -4.41 6.69
C CYS A 95 -16.09 -4.68 5.99
N GLY A 96 -17.19 -4.82 6.73
CA GLY A 96 -18.52 -5.11 6.18
C GLY A 96 -18.72 -6.57 5.76
N TRP A 97 -17.99 -7.51 6.36
CA TRP A 97 -18.08 -8.96 6.11
C TRP A 97 -19.26 -9.64 6.82
N GLU A 98 -20.09 -8.89 7.54
CA GLU A 98 -21.16 -9.43 8.40
C GLU A 98 -22.16 -10.32 7.65
N SER A 99 -22.45 -10.02 6.37
CA SER A 99 -23.39 -10.83 5.57
C SER A 99 -22.81 -12.16 5.07
N GLU A 100 -21.49 -12.34 5.06
CA GLU A 100 -20.86 -13.59 4.60
C GLU A 100 -20.87 -14.68 5.68
N HIS A 101 -21.02 -14.30 6.96
CA HIS A 101 -21.13 -15.23 8.08
C HIS A 101 -22.55 -15.81 8.27
N GLU A 102 -23.58 -15.18 7.72
CA GLU A 102 -24.98 -15.65 7.80
C GLU A 102 -25.33 -16.70 6.72
N GLU A 103 -24.64 -16.71 5.58
CA GLU A 103 -24.86 -17.70 4.50
C GLU A 103 -24.02 -18.99 4.66
N ALA A 104 -23.01 -18.98 5.52
CA ALA A 104 -22.11 -20.13 5.76
C ALA A 104 -22.47 -20.97 7.00
N ALA A 105 -23.53 -20.62 7.72
CA ALA A 105 -24.05 -21.31 8.92
C ALA A 105 -25.40 -21.99 8.63
#